data_AF-A0A395HT30-F1
#
_entry.id   AF-A0A395HT30-F1
#
_cell.length_a   1.000
_cell.length_b   1.000
_cell.length_c   1.000
_cell.angle_alpha   90.00
_cell.angle_beta   90.00
_cell.angle_gamma   90.00
#
_symmetry.space_group_name_H-M   'P 1'
#
loop_
_entity.id
_entity.type
_entity.pdbx_description
1 polymer ?
#
loop_
_entity_poly.entity_id
_entity_poly.type
_entity_poly.pdbx_seq_one_letter_code
_entity_poly.pdbx_strand_id
1 'polypeptide(L)'
;MLSATADNPAQPYAGIPRALITPVFRMACRLRFKNPDVETLLNYVNTRLDNTVISALIEAALRLLPPESTPEGKAKAIERMQQKQEWALLHEVSFIDQVRGFGHQFLTESEQKQKQLCPTPDIRFHEPVLIQGHLCHWIEYKSYFGFKSNPFITSKDKKQFKRYASELGPGAVVYKLGYETEHMTATEINFFREAEVLHLLGKIVRV
;
A
#
# COMPACT_ATOMS: atom_id res chain seq x y z
N MET A 1 23.13 9.47 -17.40
CA MET A 1 22.72 9.82 -16.02
C MET A 1 21.88 8.67 -15.49
N LEU A 2 22.30 8.09 -14.38
CA LEU A 2 21.70 6.89 -13.79
C LEU A 2 20.25 7.18 -13.39
N SER A 3 19.31 6.53 -14.09
CA SER A 3 17.93 6.35 -13.67
C SER A 3 17.92 5.82 -12.25
N ALA A 4 17.10 6.42 -11.38
CA ALA A 4 16.81 5.86 -10.06
C ALA A 4 16.01 4.57 -10.27
N THR A 5 16.77 3.48 -10.44
CA THR A 5 16.45 2.08 -10.17
C THR A 5 15.13 1.55 -10.71
N ALA A 6 15.22 0.83 -11.84
CA ALA A 6 14.50 -0.44 -11.94
C ALA A 6 14.94 -1.29 -10.73
N ASP A 7 14.12 -1.25 -9.68
CA ASP A 7 14.50 -1.71 -8.35
C ASP A 7 14.62 -3.23 -8.35
N ASN A 8 15.80 -3.76 -8.03
CA ASN A 8 16.03 -5.20 -7.98
C ASN A 8 15.19 -5.79 -6.84
N PRO A 9 14.18 -6.64 -7.12
CA PRO A 9 13.33 -7.21 -6.07
C PRO A 9 14.09 -8.17 -5.14
N ALA A 10 15.35 -8.49 -5.44
CA ALA A 10 16.23 -9.25 -4.57
C ALA A 10 16.92 -8.41 -3.47
N GLN A 11 16.83 -7.08 -3.51
CA GLN A 11 17.35 -6.21 -2.44
C GLN A 11 16.24 -5.81 -1.47
N PRO A 12 16.49 -5.84 -0.14
CA PRO A 12 15.52 -5.39 0.85
C PRO A 12 15.11 -3.93 0.61
N TYR A 13 13.81 -3.67 0.54
CA TYR A 13 13.29 -2.32 0.38
C TYR A 13 13.24 -1.60 1.74
N ALA A 14 14.12 -0.62 1.95
CA ALA A 14 14.21 0.12 3.22
C ALA A 14 13.17 1.26 3.37
N GLY A 15 12.30 1.44 2.39
CA GLY A 15 11.42 2.61 2.31
C GLY A 15 12.11 3.85 1.72
N ILE A 16 11.28 4.84 1.36
CA ILE A 16 11.75 6.12 0.83
C ILE A 16 11.89 7.13 1.98
N PRO A 17 13.03 7.82 2.12
CA PRO A 17 13.21 8.82 3.16
C PRO A 17 12.19 9.96 3.09
N ARG A 18 11.69 10.38 4.26
CA ARG A 18 10.74 11.50 4.41
C ARG A 18 11.20 12.80 3.73
N ALA A 19 12.51 13.04 3.70
CA ALA A 19 13.12 14.21 3.07
C ALA A 19 12.86 14.29 1.55
N LEU A 20 12.68 13.15 0.88
CA LEU A 20 12.33 13.08 -0.55
C LEU A 20 10.82 13.22 -0.77
N ILE A 21 10.00 12.72 0.15
CA ILE A 21 8.53 12.71 0.04
C ILE A 21 7.94 14.08 0.37
N THR A 22 8.43 14.72 1.44
CA THR A 22 7.82 15.93 2.00
C THR A 22 7.74 17.10 1.00
N PRO A 23 8.80 17.43 0.23
CA PRO A 23 8.73 18.52 -0.74
C PRO A 23 7.68 18.26 -1.84
N VAL A 24 7.65 17.04 -2.36
CA VAL A 24 6.70 16.61 -3.41
C VAL A 24 5.27 16.68 -2.90
N PHE A 25 4.98 16.08 -1.74
CA PHE A 25 3.64 16.08 -1.15
C PHE A 25 3.17 17.51 -0.77
N ARG A 26 4.06 18.35 -0.23
CA ARG A 26 3.73 19.77 0.04
C ARG A 26 3.38 20.52 -1.24
N MET A 27 4.11 20.29 -2.32
CA MET A 27 3.80 20.92 -3.60
C MET A 27 2.47 20.42 -4.16
N ALA A 28 2.22 19.10 -4.10
CA ALA A 28 0.94 18.53 -4.48
C ALA A 28 -0.22 19.17 -3.69
N CYS A 29 -0.08 19.33 -2.37
CA CYS A 29 -1.04 20.03 -1.54
C CYS A 29 -1.24 21.49 -1.97
N ARG A 30 -0.16 22.22 -2.30
CA ARG A 30 -0.26 23.61 -2.78
C ARG A 30 -1.00 23.71 -4.11
N LEU A 31 -0.76 22.76 -5.02
CA LEU A 31 -1.33 22.76 -6.35
C LEU A 31 -2.70 22.08 -6.45
N ARG A 32 -3.18 21.38 -5.41
CA ARG A 32 -4.38 20.52 -5.45
C ARG A 32 -5.63 21.14 -6.06
N PHE A 33 -5.85 22.45 -5.89
CA PHE A 33 -6.99 23.17 -6.49
C PHE A 33 -6.88 23.35 -8.01
N LYS A 34 -5.70 23.16 -8.58
CA LYS A 34 -5.45 23.16 -10.03
C LYS A 34 -5.49 21.76 -10.65
N ASN A 35 -5.79 20.72 -9.85
CA ASN A 35 -5.76 19.31 -10.27
C ASN A 35 -4.46 18.92 -11.00
N PRO A 36 -3.29 19.01 -10.33
CA PRO A 36 -1.99 18.80 -10.96
C PRO A 36 -1.81 17.34 -11.34
N ASP A 37 -1.08 17.09 -12.43
CA ASP A 37 -0.50 15.80 -12.76
C ASP A 37 1.00 15.75 -12.43
N VAL A 38 1.66 14.63 -12.76
CA VAL A 38 3.09 14.43 -12.51
C VAL A 38 3.94 15.48 -13.21
N GLU A 39 3.68 15.75 -14.49
CA GLU A 39 4.42 16.74 -15.29
C GLU A 39 4.28 18.14 -14.70
N THR A 40 3.05 18.52 -14.36
CA THR A 40 2.76 19.79 -13.69
C THR A 40 3.56 19.91 -12.41
N LEU A 41 3.63 18.87 -11.58
CA LEU A 41 4.35 18.92 -10.32
C LEU A 41 5.87 19.02 -10.52
N LEU A 42 6.43 18.30 -11.49
CA LEU A 42 7.86 18.30 -11.81
C LEU A 42 8.37 19.68 -12.27
N ASN A 43 7.51 20.54 -12.81
CA ASN A 43 7.85 21.93 -13.10
C ASN A 43 8.14 22.79 -11.85
N TYR A 44 7.73 22.33 -10.66
CA TYR A 44 7.89 23.07 -9.40
C TYR A 44 8.77 22.37 -8.37
N VAL A 45 9.08 21.09 -8.55
CA VAL A 45 9.88 20.30 -7.61
C VAL A 45 10.91 19.47 -8.36
N ASN A 46 12.18 19.69 -8.04
CA ASN A 46 13.23 18.77 -8.45
C ASN A 46 13.23 17.55 -7.51
N THR A 47 12.91 16.38 -8.03
CA THR A 47 12.84 15.14 -7.25
C THR A 47 13.36 13.96 -8.06
N ARG A 48 13.74 12.90 -7.33
CA ARG A 48 14.14 11.60 -7.89
C ARG A 48 13.12 10.50 -7.61
N LEU A 49 11.96 10.85 -7.05
CA LEU A 49 10.89 9.90 -6.82
C LEU A 49 10.37 9.36 -8.16
N ASP A 50 10.00 8.09 -8.17
CA ASP A 50 9.34 7.48 -9.32
C ASP A 50 7.98 8.15 -9.60
N ASN A 51 7.60 8.22 -10.87
CA ASN A 51 6.36 8.87 -11.30
C ASN A 51 5.11 8.24 -10.66
N THR A 52 5.11 6.93 -10.39
CA THR A 52 3.99 6.25 -9.72
C THR A 52 3.85 6.70 -8.26
N VAL A 53 4.98 6.89 -7.56
CA VAL A 53 5.00 7.44 -6.20
C VAL A 53 4.54 8.90 -6.22
N ILE A 54 5.01 9.71 -7.18
CA ILE A 54 4.54 11.10 -7.34
C ILE A 54 3.03 11.13 -7.57
N SER A 55 2.50 10.28 -8.46
CA SER A 55 1.06 10.16 -8.72
C SER A 55 0.29 9.80 -7.45
N ALA A 56 0.77 8.84 -6.66
CA ALA A 56 0.14 8.46 -5.40
C ALA A 56 0.14 9.63 -4.37
N LEU A 57 1.20 10.44 -4.32
CA LEU A 57 1.26 11.63 -3.47
C LEU A 57 0.30 12.73 -3.93
N ILE A 58 0.16 12.93 -5.25
CA ILE A 58 -0.85 13.82 -5.84
C ILE A 58 -2.25 13.37 -5.46
N GLU A 59 -2.57 12.09 -5.63
CA GLU A 59 -3.87 11.53 -5.29
C GLU A 59 -4.20 11.68 -3.80
N ALA A 60 -3.20 11.49 -2.94
CA ALA A 60 -3.35 11.72 -1.51
C ALA A 60 -3.64 13.19 -1.21
N ALA A 61 -2.99 14.14 -1.89
CA ALA A 61 -3.23 15.57 -1.72
C ALA A 61 -4.61 16.01 -2.24
N LEU A 62 -5.07 15.44 -3.36
CA LEU A 62 -6.39 15.73 -3.94
C LEU A 62 -7.55 15.33 -3.01
N ARG A 63 -7.35 14.31 -2.17
CA ARG A 63 -8.37 13.90 -1.18
C ARG A 63 -8.47 14.86 0.02
N LEU A 64 -7.59 15.86 0.12
CA LEU A 64 -7.70 16.97 1.08
C LEU A 64 -8.51 18.15 0.52
N LEU A 65 -9.09 18.02 -0.68
CA LEU A 65 -10.06 18.99 -1.18
C LEU A 65 -11.34 18.94 -0.33
N PRO A 66 -12.01 20.08 -0.11
CA PRO A 66 -13.32 20.09 0.53
C PRO A 66 -14.32 19.27 -0.30
N PRO A 67 -15.34 18.66 0.32
CA PRO A 67 -16.37 17.93 -0.40
C PRO A 67 -17.06 18.81 -1.45
N GLU A 68 -17.33 18.23 -2.62
CA GLU A 68 -18.07 18.92 -3.69
C GLU A 68 -19.48 19.26 -3.24
N SER A 69 -19.88 20.53 -3.41
CA SER A 69 -21.20 21.01 -2.98
C SER A 69 -22.27 20.87 -4.08
N THR A 70 -21.86 20.89 -5.35
CA THR A 70 -22.75 20.77 -6.51
C THR A 70 -23.20 19.32 -6.74
N PRO A 71 -24.43 19.09 -7.25
CA PRO A 71 -24.89 17.75 -7.61
C PRO A 71 -23.95 17.04 -8.59
N GLU A 72 -23.47 17.76 -9.61
CA GLU A 72 -22.56 17.24 -10.63
C GLU A 72 -21.18 16.90 -10.04
N GLY A 73 -20.67 17.75 -9.15
CA GLY A 73 -19.41 17.49 -8.45
C GLY A 73 -19.50 16.27 -7.54
N LYS A 74 -20.62 16.10 -6.82
CA LYS A 74 -20.87 14.91 -5.99
C LYS A 74 -20.94 13.63 -6.83
N ALA A 75 -21.64 13.66 -7.97
CA ALA A 75 -21.72 12.52 -8.87
C ALA A 75 -20.33 12.10 -9.39
N LYS A 76 -19.52 13.07 -9.85
CA LYS A 76 -18.13 12.83 -10.28
C LYS A 76 -17.25 12.32 -9.14
N ALA A 77 -17.44 12.80 -7.92
CA ALA A 77 -16.68 12.33 -6.76
C ALA A 77 -17.02 10.87 -6.42
N ILE A 78 -18.30 10.49 -6.49
CA ILE A 78 -18.77 9.10 -6.31
C ILE A 78 -18.17 8.20 -7.38
N GLU A 79 -18.25 8.60 -8.65
CA GLU A 79 -17.69 7.84 -9.78
C GLU A 79 -16.17 7.60 -9.60
N ARG A 80 -15.41 8.66 -9.28
CA ARG A 80 -13.97 8.55 -9.00
C ARG A 80 -13.67 7.64 -7.81
N MET A 81 -14.52 7.66 -6.77
CA MET A 81 -14.37 6.79 -5.62
C MET A 81 -14.62 5.32 -5.99
N GLN A 82 -15.67 5.04 -6.77
CA GLN A 82 -15.99 3.69 -7.27
C GLN A 82 -14.86 3.14 -8.14
N GLN A 83 -14.40 3.91 -9.14
CA GLN A 83 -13.26 3.52 -9.96
C GLN A 83 -12.04 3.18 -9.10
N LYS A 84 -11.72 4.03 -8.10
CA LYS A 84 -10.58 3.78 -7.20
C LYS A 84 -10.75 2.51 -6.36
N GLN A 85 -11.96 2.20 -5.91
CA GLN A 85 -12.26 0.97 -5.19
C GLN A 85 -12.10 -0.25 -6.08
N GLU A 86 -12.62 -0.20 -7.31
CA GLU A 86 -12.45 -1.26 -8.31
C GLU A 86 -10.97 -1.51 -8.64
N TRP A 87 -10.20 -0.45 -8.88
CA TRP A 87 -8.75 -0.55 -9.11
C TRP A 87 -8.00 -1.13 -7.91
N ALA A 88 -8.37 -0.73 -6.69
CA ALA A 88 -7.78 -1.30 -5.48
C ALA A 88 -8.08 -2.80 -5.35
N LEU A 89 -9.32 -3.20 -5.61
CA LEU A 89 -9.76 -4.59 -5.59
C LEU A 89 -9.01 -5.43 -6.65
N LEU A 90 -8.87 -4.92 -7.87
CA LEU A 90 -8.13 -5.62 -8.94
C LEU A 90 -6.67 -5.87 -8.55
N HIS A 91 -6.02 -4.90 -7.91
CA HIS A 91 -4.65 -5.05 -7.44
C HIS A 91 -4.54 -6.06 -6.29
N GLU A 92 -5.47 -6.03 -5.34
CA GLU A 92 -5.53 -6.99 -4.24
C GLU A 92 -5.75 -8.42 -4.76
N VAL A 93 -6.73 -8.62 -5.63
CA VAL A 93 -7.00 -9.94 -6.26
C VAL A 93 -5.77 -10.42 -7.02
N SER A 94 -5.14 -9.56 -7.82
CA SER A 94 -3.92 -9.91 -8.56
C SER A 94 -2.75 -10.29 -7.64
N PHE A 95 -2.59 -9.62 -6.50
CA PHE A 95 -1.58 -9.97 -5.51
C PHE A 95 -1.89 -11.34 -4.88
N ILE A 96 -3.14 -11.55 -4.44
CA ILE A 96 -3.61 -12.80 -3.85
C ILE A 96 -3.43 -13.98 -4.81
N ASP A 97 -3.83 -13.83 -6.07
CA ASP A 97 -3.73 -14.86 -7.09
C ASP A 97 -2.29 -15.26 -7.36
N GLN A 98 -1.35 -14.31 -7.33
CA GLN A 98 0.08 -14.63 -7.45
C GLN A 98 0.61 -15.39 -6.24
N VAL A 99 0.25 -14.97 -5.01
CA VAL A 99 0.64 -15.68 -3.79
C VAL A 99 0.09 -17.12 -3.80
N ARG A 100 -1.15 -17.30 -4.24
CA ARG A 100 -1.78 -18.63 -4.43
C ARG A 100 -1.10 -19.43 -5.54
N GLY A 101 -0.74 -18.78 -6.64
CA GLY A 101 0.00 -19.37 -7.76
C GLY A 101 1.41 -19.83 -7.39
N PHE A 102 2.00 -19.27 -6.33
CA PHE A 102 3.22 -19.79 -5.72
C PHE A 102 2.99 -21.01 -4.83
N GLY A 103 1.77 -21.50 -4.63
CA GLY A 103 1.48 -22.72 -3.87
C GLY A 103 1.26 -22.52 -2.36
N HIS A 104 1.21 -21.27 -1.88
CA HIS A 104 0.90 -20.99 -0.48
C HIS A 104 -0.57 -21.27 -0.16
N GLN A 105 -0.82 -21.87 1.00
CA GLN A 105 -2.18 -22.18 1.47
C GLN A 105 -2.66 -21.16 2.50
N PHE A 106 -3.78 -20.53 2.20
CA PHE A 106 -4.35 -19.46 3.02
C PHE A 106 -5.84 -19.27 2.72
N LEU A 107 -6.51 -18.57 3.63
CA LEU A 107 -7.86 -18.06 3.46
C LEU A 107 -7.84 -16.60 3.01
N THR A 108 -8.65 -16.26 2.02
CA THR A 108 -8.94 -14.86 1.63
C THR A 108 -9.88 -14.21 2.63
N GLU A 109 -10.00 -12.87 2.62
CA GLU A 109 -10.98 -12.15 3.45
C GLU A 109 -12.40 -12.72 3.26
N SER A 110 -12.79 -12.99 2.02
CA SER A 110 -14.11 -13.54 1.68
C SER A 110 -14.34 -14.94 2.25
N GLU A 111 -13.34 -15.83 2.16
CA GLU A 111 -13.41 -17.19 2.72
C GLU A 111 -13.46 -17.15 4.27
N GLN A 112 -12.75 -16.21 4.89
CA GLN A 112 -12.79 -16.01 6.34
C GLN A 112 -14.17 -15.51 6.80
N LYS A 113 -14.78 -14.57 6.09
CA LYS A 113 -16.15 -14.08 6.35
C LYS A 113 -17.19 -15.20 6.25
N GLN A 114 -17.10 -16.05 5.22
CA GLN A 114 -17.99 -17.22 5.07
C GLN A 114 -17.88 -18.19 6.25
N LYS A 115 -16.67 -18.35 6.80
CA LYS A 115 -16.39 -19.15 8.01
C LYS A 115 -16.67 -18.41 9.32
N GLN A 116 -17.17 -17.18 9.27
CA GLN A 116 -17.44 -16.32 10.43
C GLN A 116 -16.21 -16.10 11.33
N LEU A 117 -15.02 -16.10 10.73
CA LEU A 117 -13.77 -15.82 11.44
C LEU A 117 -13.60 -14.33 11.67
N CYS A 118 -12.88 -13.99 12.74
CA CYS A 118 -12.52 -12.61 13.08
C CYS A 118 -11.14 -12.63 13.78
N PRO A 119 -10.25 -11.66 13.48
CA PRO A 119 -10.34 -10.69 12.40
C PRO A 119 -10.13 -11.31 11.01
N THR A 120 -10.38 -10.53 9.96
CA THR A 120 -10.31 -10.95 8.54
C THR A 120 -9.29 -10.09 7.77
N PRO A 121 -7.98 -10.34 7.91
CA PRO A 121 -6.98 -9.77 6.99
C PRO A 121 -7.21 -10.27 5.56
N ASP A 122 -6.63 -9.60 4.56
CA ASP A 122 -6.78 -9.98 3.14
C ASP A 122 -6.29 -11.42 2.86
N ILE A 123 -5.20 -11.81 3.51
CA ILE A 123 -4.65 -13.17 3.52
C ILE A 123 -4.46 -13.62 4.97
N ARG A 124 -4.97 -14.81 5.30
CA ARG A 124 -4.67 -15.54 6.54
C ARG A 124 -4.10 -16.90 6.21
N PHE A 125 -2.81 -17.11 6.46
CA PHE A 125 -2.15 -18.38 6.15
C PHE A 125 -2.68 -19.52 7.03
N HIS A 126 -2.75 -20.73 6.45
CA HIS A 126 -3.00 -21.94 7.24
C HIS A 126 -1.82 -22.22 8.17
N GLU A 127 -0.61 -22.16 7.61
CA GLU A 127 0.65 -22.25 8.34
C GLU A 127 1.45 -20.96 8.14
N PRO A 128 2.06 -20.38 9.19
CA PRO A 128 2.78 -19.11 9.06
C PRO A 128 3.95 -19.20 8.08
N VAL A 129 4.17 -18.15 7.31
CA VAL A 129 5.26 -18.09 6.32
C VAL A 129 6.36 -17.11 6.76
N LEU A 130 7.61 -17.41 6.43
CA LEU A 130 8.73 -16.49 6.67
C LEU A 130 8.92 -15.56 5.47
N ILE A 131 8.77 -14.26 5.69
CA ILE A 131 9.05 -13.21 4.69
C ILE A 131 10.24 -12.40 5.21
N GLN A 132 11.39 -12.54 4.56
CA GLN A 132 12.65 -11.89 4.97
C GLN A 132 13.01 -12.16 6.45
N GLY A 133 12.76 -13.38 6.94
CA GLY A 133 13.00 -13.76 8.33
C GLY A 133 11.93 -13.34 9.33
N HIS A 134 10.89 -12.61 8.89
CA HIS A 134 9.73 -12.26 9.73
C HIS A 134 8.63 -13.31 9.56
N LEU A 135 8.17 -13.90 10.67
CA LEU A 135 7.07 -14.86 10.67
C LEU A 135 5.75 -14.14 10.40
N CYS A 136 4.98 -14.60 9.43
CA CYS A 136 3.74 -13.96 8.99
C CYS A 136 2.58 -14.97 9.03
N HIS A 137 1.66 -14.76 9.96
CA HIS A 137 0.37 -15.48 10.03
C HIS A 137 -0.67 -14.87 9.07
N TRP A 138 -0.51 -13.59 8.75
CA TRP A 138 -1.44 -12.84 7.91
C TRP A 138 -0.73 -11.76 7.09
N ILE A 139 -1.36 -11.37 5.98
CA ILE A 139 -1.00 -10.20 5.18
C ILE A 139 -2.24 -9.32 5.01
N GLU A 140 -2.06 -8.01 5.24
CA GLU A 140 -2.96 -6.97 4.77
C GLU A 140 -2.31 -6.24 3.60
N TYR A 141 -3.03 -6.10 2.49
CA TYR A 141 -2.56 -5.49 1.26
C TYR A 141 -3.10 -4.06 1.11
N LYS A 142 -2.27 -3.17 0.56
CA LYS A 142 -2.63 -1.78 0.25
C LYS A 142 -2.11 -1.44 -1.14
N SER A 143 -3.02 -1.10 -2.05
CA SER A 143 -2.70 -0.77 -3.46
C SER A 143 -2.01 0.59 -3.67
N TYR A 144 -1.76 1.35 -2.61
CA TYR A 144 -1.21 2.71 -2.65
C TYR A 144 0.16 2.80 -1.92
N PHE A 145 0.80 3.97 -2.00
CA PHE A 145 2.07 4.24 -1.30
C PHE A 145 1.86 4.60 0.18
N GLY A 146 2.48 3.86 1.11
CA GLY A 146 2.33 4.10 2.56
C GLY A 146 3.22 5.25 3.05
N PHE A 147 2.68 6.30 3.67
CA PHE A 147 3.52 7.38 4.21
C PHE A 147 2.88 8.08 5.41
N LYS A 148 3.67 8.73 6.26
CA LYS A 148 3.19 9.20 7.58
C LYS A 148 2.19 10.34 7.50
N SER A 149 2.33 11.19 6.48
CA SER A 149 1.40 12.30 6.20
C SER A 149 0.25 11.89 5.29
N ASN A 150 0.10 10.59 5.03
CA ASN A 150 -0.96 10.07 4.20
C ASN A 150 -2.31 10.19 4.92
N PRO A 151 -3.32 10.87 4.35
CA PRO A 151 -4.65 10.87 4.92
C PRO A 151 -5.30 9.47 5.00
N PHE A 152 -4.81 8.45 4.26
CA PHE A 152 -5.29 7.06 4.38
C PHE A 152 -4.82 6.35 5.64
N ILE A 153 -3.61 6.64 6.14
CA ILE A 153 -3.07 5.96 7.32
C ILE A 153 -3.69 6.60 8.57
N THR A 154 -4.89 6.14 8.88
CA THR A 154 -5.66 6.63 10.00
C THR A 154 -5.30 5.88 11.29
N SER A 155 -5.72 6.43 12.44
CA SER A 155 -5.74 5.69 13.69
C SER A 155 -6.50 4.36 13.59
N LYS A 156 -7.38 4.19 12.60
CA LYS A 156 -8.12 2.94 12.35
C LYS A 156 -7.21 1.85 11.84
N ASP A 157 -6.37 2.11 10.85
CA ASP A 157 -5.41 1.13 10.31
C ASP A 157 -4.48 0.63 11.41
N LYS A 158 -3.96 1.54 12.23
CA LYS A 158 -3.14 1.18 13.40
C LYS A 158 -3.87 0.27 14.37
N LYS A 159 -5.16 0.54 14.63
CA LYS A 159 -5.98 -0.28 15.52
C LYS A 159 -6.27 -1.65 14.89
N GLN A 160 -6.56 -1.68 13.59
CA GLN A 160 -6.80 -2.88 12.82
C GLN A 160 -5.58 -3.80 12.84
N PHE A 161 -4.40 -3.29 12.47
CA PHE A 161 -3.17 -4.08 12.42
C PHE A 161 -2.77 -4.59 13.81
N LYS A 162 -2.89 -3.76 14.85
CA LYS A 162 -2.68 -4.20 16.24
C LYS A 162 -3.62 -5.33 16.63
N ARG A 163 -4.89 -5.25 16.24
CA ARG A 163 -5.89 -6.29 16.51
C ARG A 163 -5.51 -7.59 15.82
N TYR A 164 -5.04 -7.53 14.58
CA TYR A 164 -4.59 -8.70 13.83
C TYR A 164 -3.38 -9.33 14.51
N ALA A 165 -2.37 -8.53 14.88
CA ALA A 165 -1.21 -9.01 15.62
C ALA A 165 -1.59 -9.70 16.94
N SER A 166 -2.49 -9.10 17.73
CA SER A 166 -2.89 -9.65 19.02
C SER A 166 -3.74 -10.93 18.94
N GLU A 167 -4.58 -11.06 17.91
CA GLU A 167 -5.52 -12.20 17.78
C GLU A 167 -4.99 -13.32 16.89
N LEU A 168 -4.12 -13.01 15.92
CA LEU A 168 -3.62 -13.95 14.91
C LEU A 168 -2.12 -14.23 15.02
N GLY A 169 -1.39 -13.45 15.80
CA GLY A 169 0.08 -13.48 15.85
C GLY A 169 0.73 -12.52 14.83
N PRO A 170 2.07 -12.56 14.73
CA PRO A 170 2.83 -11.66 13.86
C PRO A 170 2.35 -11.68 12.41
N GLY A 171 2.43 -10.55 11.72
CA GLY A 171 2.00 -10.45 10.34
C GLY A 171 2.65 -9.31 9.59
N ALA A 172 2.10 -9.01 8.42
CA ALA A 172 2.69 -8.04 7.50
C ALA A 172 1.66 -7.15 6.83
N VAL A 173 2.06 -5.91 6.55
CA VAL A 173 1.32 -5.00 5.67
C VAL A 173 2.13 -4.81 4.41
N VAL A 174 1.51 -5.05 3.25
CA VAL A 174 2.15 -5.02 1.94
C VAL A 174 1.61 -3.83 1.15
N TYR A 175 2.48 -2.88 0.83
CA TYR A 175 2.16 -1.72 0.00
C TYR A 175 2.61 -1.96 -1.44
N LYS A 176 1.72 -1.76 -2.41
CA LYS A 176 2.03 -1.93 -3.84
C LYS A 176 3.26 -1.14 -4.28
N LEU A 177 3.27 0.15 -3.95
CA LEU A 177 4.30 1.10 -4.37
C LEU A 177 5.44 1.25 -3.35
N GLY A 178 5.39 0.51 -2.24
CA GLY A 178 6.29 0.69 -1.10
C GLY A 178 5.80 1.77 -0.13
N TYR A 179 6.71 2.29 0.69
CA TYR A 179 6.39 3.13 1.85
C TYR A 179 7.49 4.12 2.25
N GLU A 180 7.15 5.15 3.02
CA GLU A 180 8.07 6.07 3.70
C GLU A 180 8.82 5.32 4.82
N THR A 181 10.13 5.53 4.90
CA THR A 181 10.96 4.99 5.99
C THR A 181 10.38 5.39 7.35
N GLU A 182 10.25 4.42 8.27
CA GLU A 182 9.72 4.63 9.63
C GLU A 182 8.32 5.28 9.66
N HIS A 183 7.52 5.13 8.61
CA HIS A 183 6.15 5.66 8.60
C HIS A 183 5.27 5.06 9.71
N MET A 184 5.57 3.82 10.10
CA MET A 184 4.93 3.08 11.17
C MET A 184 5.95 2.18 11.87
N THR A 185 5.82 2.05 13.19
CA THR A 185 6.62 1.15 14.02
C THR A 185 5.68 0.23 14.79
N ALA A 186 5.79 -1.07 14.59
CA ALA A 186 5.03 -2.09 15.31
C ALA A 186 5.90 -3.35 15.43
N THR A 187 6.12 -3.84 16.65
CA THR A 187 7.07 -4.93 16.94
C THR A 187 6.69 -6.25 16.29
N GLU A 188 5.40 -6.52 16.13
CA GLU A 188 4.88 -7.78 15.58
C GLU A 188 4.40 -7.66 14.12
N ILE A 189 4.59 -6.49 13.51
CA ILE A 189 4.04 -6.16 12.19
C ILE A 189 5.15 -5.58 11.34
N ASN A 190 5.52 -6.31 10.29
CA ASN A 190 6.48 -5.81 9.33
C ASN A 190 5.79 -5.15 8.13
N PHE A 191 6.49 -4.26 7.45
CA PHE A 191 6.00 -3.56 6.28
C PHE A 191 6.83 -3.96 5.08
N PHE A 192 6.18 -4.25 3.97
CA PHE A 192 6.85 -4.65 2.74
C PHE A 192 6.28 -3.91 1.52
N ARG A 193 7.08 -3.87 0.45
CA ARG A 193 6.65 -3.56 -0.90
C ARG A 193 6.22 -4.84 -1.62
N GLU A 194 5.12 -4.79 -2.35
CA GLU A 194 4.59 -5.92 -3.14
C GLU A 194 5.67 -6.68 -3.91
N ALA A 195 6.52 -5.98 -4.65
CA ALA A 195 7.56 -6.59 -5.50
C ALA A 195 8.52 -7.50 -4.71
N GLU A 196 8.87 -7.14 -3.47
CA GLU A 196 9.79 -7.93 -2.64
C GLU A 196 9.09 -9.17 -2.07
N VAL A 197 7.83 -9.02 -1.65
CA VAL A 197 7.02 -10.13 -1.12
C VAL A 197 6.80 -11.18 -2.20
N LEU A 198 6.40 -10.76 -3.41
CA LEU A 198 6.20 -11.68 -4.52
C LEU A 198 7.49 -12.40 -4.91
N HIS A 199 8.63 -11.69 -4.90
CA HIS A 199 9.93 -12.30 -5.16
C HIS A 199 10.32 -13.35 -4.10
N LEU A 200 10.13 -13.03 -2.82
CA LEU A 200 10.48 -13.91 -1.71
C LEU A 200 9.55 -15.14 -1.66
N LEU A 201 8.23 -14.93 -1.72
CA LEU A 201 7.26 -16.02 -1.67
C LEU A 201 7.32 -16.92 -2.90
N GLY A 202 7.68 -16.38 -4.07
CA GLY A 202 7.86 -17.17 -5.29
C GLY A 202 9.14 -18.02 -5.32
N LYS A 203 10.13 -17.69 -4.49
CA LYS A 203 11.35 -18.52 -4.33
C LYS A 203 11.13 -19.71 -3.41
N ILE A 204 10.32 -19.55 -2.37
CA ILE A 204 10.12 -20.56 -1.31
C ILE A 204 9.60 -21.90 -1.85
N VAL A 205 8.90 -21.89 -2.99
CA VAL A 205 8.27 -23.10 -3.55
C VAL A 205 9.09 -23.75 -4.67
N ARG A 206 10.21 -23.16 -5.08
CA ARG A 206 11.10 -23.74 -6.11
C ARG A 206 12.19 -24.65 -5.52
N VAL A 207 11.81 -25.55 -4.61
CA VAL A 207 12.68 -26.62 -4.08
C VAL A 207 12.17 -27.98 -4.54
#